data_AF-A0A9N8UYH0-F1
#
_entry.id   AF-A0A9N8UYH0-F1
#
_cell.length_a   1.000
_cell.length_b   1.000
_cell.length_c   1.000
_cell.angle_alpha   90.00
_cell.angle_beta   90.00
_cell.angle_gamma   90.00
#
_symmetry.space_group_name_H-M   'P 1'
#
loop_
_entity.id
_entity.type
_entity.pdbx_description
1 polymer ?
#
loop_
_entity_poly.entity_id
_entity_poly.type
_entity_poly.pdbx_seq_one_letter_code
_entity_poly.pdbx_strand_id
1 'polypeptide(L)'
;MDKRSEGSSKKPDPNVQNDELYEDSLLIIKWNLAGLVYRNNQHGINAINILSALIRDQPGCIPFPNGTSSDSAFSFVRTPNGEAHQNLYSCISQLTTSTAQWWRHTQGNPDVDHVYMVGCHKKGEFVISEFNNVFNV
;
A
#
# COMPACT_ATOMS: atom_id res chain seq x y z
N MET A 1 -14.26 -55.96 1.26
CA MET A 1 -15.12 -55.07 2.07
C MET A 1 -14.21 -54.07 2.73
N ASP A 2 -14.00 -52.94 2.07
CA ASP A 2 -13.09 -51.89 2.51
C ASP A 2 -13.71 -51.06 3.63
N LYS A 3 -13.02 -50.98 4.78
CA LYS A 3 -13.35 -50.01 5.83
C LYS A 3 -12.78 -48.65 5.44
N ARG A 4 -13.62 -47.78 4.87
CA ARG A 4 -13.31 -46.35 4.73
C ARG A 4 -13.23 -45.72 6.11
N SER A 5 -12.07 -45.19 6.45
CA SER A 5 -11.85 -44.31 7.60
C SER A 5 -12.60 -43.01 7.33
N GLU A 6 -13.67 -42.75 8.09
CA GLU A 6 -14.36 -41.45 8.09
C GLU A 6 -13.41 -40.43 8.71
N GLY A 7 -12.88 -39.53 7.88
CA GLY A 7 -12.17 -38.35 8.35
C GLY A 7 -13.09 -37.53 9.23
N SER A 8 -12.71 -37.37 10.49
CA SER A 8 -13.42 -36.50 11.42
C SER A 8 -13.40 -35.07 10.90
N SER A 9 -14.52 -34.61 10.33
CA SER A 9 -14.79 -33.17 10.18
C SER A 9 -14.86 -32.57 11.59
N LYS A 10 -13.72 -32.13 12.11
CA LYS A 10 -13.69 -31.28 13.29
C LYS A 10 -14.46 -30.01 12.94
N LYS A 11 -15.60 -29.81 13.60
CA LYS A 11 -16.32 -28.53 13.58
C LYS A 11 -15.33 -27.45 14.03
N PRO A 12 -15.29 -26.28 13.35
CA PRO A 12 -14.44 -25.18 13.80
C PRO A 12 -14.88 -24.77 15.20
N ASP A 13 -13.92 -24.74 16.13
CA ASP A 13 -14.14 -24.34 17.51
C ASP A 13 -14.43 -22.83 17.54
N PRO A 14 -15.60 -22.39 18.04
CA PRO A 14 -15.99 -20.98 18.08
C PRO A 14 -15.11 -20.13 19.01
N ASN A 15 -14.21 -20.74 19.79
CA ASN A 15 -13.23 -20.05 20.63
C ASN A 15 -11.85 -19.88 19.98
N VAL A 16 -11.66 -20.27 18.71
CA VAL A 16 -10.51 -19.78 17.95
C VAL A 16 -10.81 -18.32 17.64
N GLN A 17 -10.37 -17.41 18.53
CA GLN A 17 -10.01 -16.07 18.09
C GLN A 17 -9.03 -16.29 16.94
N ASN A 18 -9.49 -16.11 15.71
CA ASN A 18 -8.59 -16.02 14.57
C ASN A 18 -7.74 -14.77 14.85
N ASP A 19 -6.64 -14.94 15.56
CA ASP A 19 -5.46 -14.08 15.57
C ASP A 19 -4.76 -14.16 14.19
N GLU A 20 -5.52 -14.40 13.11
CA GLU A 20 -5.08 -14.15 11.76
C GLU A 20 -4.88 -12.64 11.64
N LEU A 21 -3.63 -12.24 11.85
CA LEU A 21 -3.13 -10.96 11.37
C LEU A 21 -3.40 -10.94 9.87
N TYR A 22 -4.27 -10.03 9.42
CA TYR A 22 -4.39 -9.80 7.99
C TYR A 22 -3.11 -9.10 7.55
N GLU A 23 -2.40 -9.74 6.64
CA GLU A 23 -1.11 -9.26 6.17
C GLU A 23 -1.26 -8.20 5.09
N ASP A 24 -2.48 -7.84 4.69
CA ASP A 24 -2.70 -6.84 3.67
C ASP A 24 -2.51 -5.44 4.27
N SER A 25 -1.46 -4.75 3.83
CA SER A 25 -1.23 -3.35 4.17
C SER A 25 -1.40 -2.50 2.91
N LEU A 26 -2.16 -1.41 3.01
CA LEU A 26 -2.38 -0.49 1.91
C LEU A 26 -1.63 0.83 2.14
N LEU A 27 -0.96 1.30 1.11
CA LEU A 27 -0.46 2.66 1.02
C LEU A 27 -1.46 3.48 0.20
N ILE A 28 -1.98 4.56 0.78
CA ILE A 28 -2.90 5.49 0.12
C ILE A 28 -2.22 6.84 -0.06
N ILE A 29 -2.24 7.37 -1.28
CA ILE A 29 -1.75 8.71 -1.62
C ILE A 29 -2.95 9.63 -1.82
N LYS A 30 -3.03 10.67 -0.99
CA LYS A 30 -3.99 11.75 -1.17
C LYS A 30 -3.29 12.90 -1.89
N TRP A 31 -3.76 13.21 -3.09
CA TRP A 31 -3.28 14.33 -3.90
C TRP A 31 -3.94 15.62 -3.44
N ASN A 32 -3.19 16.73 -3.48
CA ASN A 32 -3.78 18.05 -3.27
C ASN A 32 -4.40 18.58 -4.57
N LEU A 33 -5.06 19.74 -4.51
CA LEU A 33 -5.71 20.33 -5.69
C LEU A 33 -4.70 20.61 -6.82
N ALA A 34 -3.51 21.10 -6.51
CA ALA A 34 -2.47 21.36 -7.51
C ALA A 34 -2.03 20.05 -8.21
N GLY A 35 -1.85 18.98 -7.45
CA GLY A 35 -1.57 17.64 -7.98
C GLY A 35 -2.69 17.11 -8.86
N LEU A 36 -3.95 17.23 -8.43
CA LEU A 36 -5.10 16.84 -9.25
C LEU A 36 -5.18 17.65 -10.56
N VAL A 37 -4.96 18.96 -10.50
CA VAL A 37 -4.95 19.86 -11.66
C VAL A 37 -3.80 19.51 -12.61
N TYR A 38 -2.60 19.28 -12.08
CA TYR A 38 -1.43 18.88 -12.88
C TYR A 38 -1.67 17.54 -13.59
N ARG A 39 -2.18 16.55 -12.86
CA ARG A 39 -2.56 15.24 -13.40
C ARG A 39 -3.60 15.32 -14.52
N ASN A 40 -4.56 16.24 -14.41
CA ASN A 40 -5.65 16.38 -15.38
C ASN A 40 -5.29 17.24 -16.59
N ASN A 41 -4.35 18.20 -16.47
CA ASN A 41 -4.13 19.23 -17.49
C ASN A 41 -2.80 19.14 -18.26
N GLN A 42 -1.77 18.48 -17.74
CA GLN A 42 -0.41 18.51 -18.32
C GLN A 42 0.12 17.09 -18.49
N HIS A 43 0.19 16.56 -19.72
CA HIS A 43 0.89 15.30 -20.07
C HIS A 43 0.84 14.23 -18.96
N GLY A 44 -0.34 14.02 -18.36
CA GLY A 44 -0.51 13.44 -17.02
C GLY A 44 0.07 12.04 -16.86
N ILE A 45 0.30 11.35 -17.97
CA ILE A 45 0.92 10.03 -18.03
C ILE A 45 2.33 10.05 -17.43
N ASN A 46 3.24 10.95 -17.82
CA ASN A 46 4.65 10.83 -17.42
C ASN A 46 4.90 11.13 -15.94
N ALA A 47 4.15 12.07 -15.37
CA ALA A 47 4.31 12.51 -13.99
C ALA A 47 3.72 11.53 -12.98
N ILE A 48 2.49 11.07 -13.24
CA ILE A 48 1.81 10.03 -12.46
C ILE A 48 2.65 8.75 -12.48
N ASN A 49 3.25 8.44 -13.64
CA ASN A 49 4.09 7.26 -13.78
C ASN A 49 5.31 7.28 -12.87
N ILE A 50 5.92 8.42 -12.54
CA ILE A 50 7.17 8.42 -11.77
C ILE A 50 6.92 8.01 -10.31
N LEU A 51 6.03 8.68 -9.57
CA LEU A 51 5.77 8.29 -8.17
C LEU A 51 5.12 6.92 -8.08
N SER A 52 4.11 6.66 -8.93
CA SER A 52 3.48 5.34 -8.96
C SER A 52 4.48 4.24 -9.33
N ALA A 53 5.43 4.48 -10.25
CA ALA A 53 6.47 3.50 -10.58
C ALA A 53 7.45 3.31 -9.43
N LEU A 54 7.88 4.39 -8.77
CA LEU A 54 8.78 4.30 -7.60
C LEU A 54 8.17 3.46 -6.48
N ILE A 55 6.85 3.60 -6.23
CA ILE A 55 6.13 2.80 -5.25
C ILE A 55 5.98 1.35 -5.75
N ARG A 56 5.61 1.14 -7.02
CA ARG A 56 5.42 -0.19 -7.62
C ARG A 56 6.72 -1.01 -7.73
N ASP A 57 7.87 -0.35 -7.76
CA ASP A 57 9.19 -0.99 -7.75
C ASP A 57 9.61 -1.49 -6.35
N GLN A 58 8.85 -1.13 -5.30
CA GLN A 58 9.16 -1.54 -3.94
C GLN A 58 8.87 -3.03 -3.70
N PRO A 59 9.70 -3.73 -2.91
CA PRO A 59 9.46 -5.11 -2.55
C PRO A 59 8.08 -5.31 -1.93
N GLY A 60 7.35 -6.31 -2.43
CA GLY A 60 6.03 -6.67 -1.92
C GLY A 60 4.89 -5.77 -2.39
N CYS A 61 5.14 -4.73 -3.21
CA CYS A 61 4.07 -3.96 -3.82
C CYS A 61 3.38 -4.79 -4.92
N ILE A 62 2.05 -4.88 -4.86
CA ILE A 62 1.22 -5.49 -5.88
C ILE A 62 0.14 -4.51 -6.38
N PRO A 63 -0.41 -4.71 -7.59
CA PRO A 63 -1.54 -3.95 -8.10
C PRO A 63 -2.73 -3.92 -7.13
N PHE A 64 -3.32 -2.74 -6.94
CA PHE A 64 -4.55 -2.59 -6.17
C PHE A 64 -5.47 -1.52 -6.79
N PRO A 65 -6.78 -1.79 -6.94
CA PRO A 65 -7.42 -3.10 -6.88
C PRO A 65 -6.94 -4.03 -8.01
N ASN A 66 -7.14 -5.34 -7.85
CA ASN A 66 -6.77 -6.32 -8.88
C ASN A 66 -7.48 -6.01 -10.22
N GLY A 67 -6.70 -5.75 -11.27
CA GLY A 67 -7.19 -5.52 -12.64
C GLY A 67 -7.10 -4.08 -13.13
N THR A 68 -7.23 -3.08 -12.27
CA THR A 68 -6.99 -1.67 -12.64
C THR A 68 -6.18 -1.01 -11.53
N SER A 69 -4.86 -1.06 -11.69
CA SER A 69 -3.92 -0.48 -10.75
C SER A 69 -4.23 1.00 -10.51
N SER A 70 -4.56 1.34 -9.27
CA SER A 70 -4.71 2.72 -8.85
C SER A 70 -3.35 3.41 -8.83
N ASP A 71 -3.35 4.71 -9.07
CA ASP A 71 -2.21 5.61 -8.83
C ASP A 71 -2.31 6.30 -7.45
N SER A 72 -3.25 5.87 -6.62
CA SER A 72 -3.52 6.46 -5.30
C SER A 72 -3.67 5.40 -4.21
N ALA A 73 -3.66 4.12 -4.58
CA ALA A 73 -3.75 3.01 -3.65
C ALA A 73 -2.83 1.87 -4.11
N PHE A 74 -1.98 1.40 -3.22
CA PHE A 74 -0.98 0.36 -3.49
C PHE A 74 -1.04 -0.67 -2.39
N SER A 75 -1.12 -1.95 -2.75
CA SER A 75 -1.15 -3.04 -1.77
C SER A 75 0.25 -3.59 -1.55
N PHE A 76 0.58 -3.86 -0.31
CA PHE A 76 1.81 -4.52 0.09
C PHE A 76 1.47 -5.89 0.68
N VAL A 77 2.18 -6.90 0.21
CA VAL A 77 2.06 -8.29 0.67
C VAL A 77 3.35 -8.76 1.33
N ARG A 78 3.24 -9.86 2.09
CA ARG A 78 4.41 -10.57 2.61
C ARG A 78 5.28 -11.05 1.45
N THR A 79 6.58 -10.88 1.61
CA THR A 79 7.61 -11.46 0.73
C THR A 79 8.47 -12.45 1.54
N PRO A 80 9.28 -13.30 0.89
CA PRO A 80 10.23 -14.16 1.61
C PRO A 80 11.21 -13.42 2.52
N ASN A 81 11.41 -12.12 2.27
CA ASN A 81 12.39 -11.28 2.97
C ASN A 81 11.76 -10.31 3.98
N GLY A 82 10.44 -10.27 4.11
CA GLY A 82 9.80 -9.33 5.03
C GLY A 82 8.26 -9.34 5.01
N GLU A 83 7.68 -9.02 6.17
CA GLU A 83 6.25 -8.81 6.36
C GLU A 83 5.74 -7.61 5.54
N ALA A 84 4.49 -7.67 5.09
CA ALA A 84 3.85 -6.61 4.30
C ALA A 84 3.96 -5.22 4.94
N HIS A 85 3.68 -5.15 6.25
CA HIS A 85 3.73 -3.92 7.01
C HIS A 85 5.16 -3.32 7.05
N GLN A 86 6.18 -4.18 7.21
CA GLN A 86 7.58 -3.77 7.19
C GLN A 86 8.01 -3.30 5.80
N ASN A 87 7.56 -3.97 4.74
CA ASN A 87 7.82 -3.58 3.36
C ASN A 87 7.22 -2.21 3.07
N LEU A 88 5.97 -1.97 3.49
CA LEU A 88 5.30 -0.68 3.34
C LEU A 88 6.00 0.42 4.14
N TYR A 89 6.36 0.16 5.41
CA TYR A 89 7.08 1.13 6.22
C TYR A 89 8.44 1.51 5.59
N SER A 90 9.12 0.52 5.01
CA SER A 90 10.39 0.72 4.30
C SER A 90 10.19 1.56 3.03
N CYS A 91 9.10 1.32 2.28
CA CYS A 91 8.69 2.16 1.14
C CYS A 91 8.50 3.63 1.58
N ILE A 92 7.71 3.89 2.63
CA ILE A 92 7.51 5.25 3.15
C ILE A 92 8.85 5.89 3.53
N SER A 93 9.72 5.16 4.24
CA SER A 93 11.06 5.65 4.59
C SER A 93 11.88 5.98 3.34
N GLN A 94 11.88 5.13 2.32
CA GLN A 94 12.61 5.42 1.08
C GLN A 94 12.06 6.65 0.36
N LEU A 95 10.74 6.80 0.31
CA LEU A 95 10.08 7.96 -0.29
C LEU A 95 10.46 9.26 0.42
N THR A 96 10.54 9.26 1.77
CA THR A 96 11.02 10.42 2.54
C THR A 96 12.48 10.77 2.23
N THR A 97 13.35 9.78 2.02
CA THR A 97 14.77 10.03 1.67
C THR A 97 14.99 10.37 0.20
N SER A 98 14.08 9.97 -0.68
CA SER A 98 14.16 10.20 -2.13
C SER A 98 13.44 11.49 -2.57
N THR A 99 12.98 12.27 -1.59
CA THR A 99 12.31 13.58 -1.73
C THR A 99 12.99 14.51 -2.73
N ALA A 100 14.32 14.51 -2.81
CA ALA A 100 15.07 15.35 -3.77
C ALA A 100 14.76 15.05 -5.24
N GLN A 101 14.46 13.79 -5.60
CA GLN A 101 14.12 13.43 -6.98
C GLN A 101 12.67 13.79 -7.29
N TRP A 102 11.76 13.57 -6.34
CA TRP A 102 10.35 13.93 -6.48
C TRP A 102 10.13 15.44 -6.53
N TRP A 103 10.77 16.18 -5.64
CA TRP A 103 10.73 17.64 -5.59
C TRP A 103 11.15 18.30 -6.91
N ARG A 104 12.19 17.76 -7.57
CA ARG A 104 12.63 18.23 -8.89
C ARG A 104 11.59 17.97 -9.97
N HIS A 105 10.90 16.83 -9.89
CA HIS A 105 9.85 16.48 -10.83
C HIS A 105 8.64 17.42 -10.72
N THR A 106 8.29 17.84 -9.51
CA THR A 106 7.17 18.77 -9.29
C THR A 106 7.54 20.25 -9.48
N GLN A 107 8.79 20.54 -9.88
CA GLN A 107 9.34 21.90 -9.97
C GLN A 107 9.18 22.69 -8.67
N GLY A 108 9.21 22.00 -7.52
CA GLY A 108 9.02 22.59 -6.20
C GLY A 108 7.57 22.91 -5.82
N ASN A 109 6.59 22.48 -6.60
CA ASN A 109 5.19 22.59 -6.21
C ASN A 109 4.73 21.29 -5.53
N PRO A 110 4.32 21.30 -4.26
CA PRO A 110 3.80 20.09 -3.64
C PRO A 110 2.51 19.65 -4.36
N ASP A 111 2.42 18.38 -4.71
CA ASP A 111 1.27 17.77 -5.39
C ASP A 111 0.61 16.64 -4.57
N VAL A 112 1.32 16.11 -3.58
CA VAL A 112 0.81 15.19 -2.57
C VAL A 112 0.44 15.96 -1.30
N ASP A 113 -0.75 15.68 -0.77
CA ASP A 113 -1.30 16.24 0.47
C ASP A 113 -0.92 15.35 1.66
N HIS A 114 -1.33 14.08 1.63
CA HIS A 114 -1.13 13.12 2.73
C HIS A 114 -0.78 11.73 2.19
N VAL A 115 -0.05 10.97 3.00
CA VAL A 115 0.19 9.54 2.78
C VAL A 115 -0.40 8.78 3.96
N TYR A 116 -1.18 7.74 3.68
CA TYR A 116 -1.75 6.88 4.72
C TYR A 116 -1.23 5.46 4.58
N MET A 117 -0.88 4.87 5.71
CA MET A 117 -0.74 3.43 5.86
C MET A 117 -2.02 2.89 6.48
N VAL A 118 -2.67 1.95 5.81
CA VAL A 118 -3.85 1.25 6.34
C VAL A 118 -3.45 -0.21 6.56
N GLY A 119 -3.42 -0.62 7.82
CA GLY A 119 -3.20 -2.01 8.22
C GLY A 119 -4.50 -2.63 8.71
N CYS A 120 -4.71 -3.91 8.41
CA CYS A 120 -5.79 -4.71 8.99
C CYS A 120 -5.16 -5.71 9.97
N HIS A 121 -5.04 -5.37 11.25
CA HIS A 121 -4.39 -6.28 12.19
C HIS A 121 -5.29 -7.44 12.63
N LYS A 122 -6.62 -7.25 12.55
CA LYS A 122 -7.65 -8.23 12.93
C LYS A 122 -8.88 -8.07 12.05
N LYS A 123 -9.70 -9.12 11.96
CA LYS A 123 -10.93 -9.12 11.17
C LYS A 123 -11.86 -7.98 11.61
N GLY A 124 -12.11 -7.02 10.73
CA GLY A 124 -13.01 -5.89 10.99
C GLY A 124 -12.37 -4.72 11.73
N GLU A 125 -11.06 -4.77 12.01
CA GLU A 125 -10.32 -3.66 12.63
C GLU A 125 -9.27 -3.10 11.66
N PHE A 126 -9.45 -1.83 11.30
CA PHE A 126 -8.49 -1.09 10.49
C PHE A 126 -7.72 -0.11 11.36
N VAL A 127 -6.39 -0.13 11.24
CA VAL A 127 -5.50 0.87 11.82
C VAL A 127 -4.99 1.75 10.69
N ILE A 128 -5.20 3.05 10.83
CA ILE A 128 -4.74 4.05 9.86
C ILE A 128 -3.64 4.87 10.54
N SER A 129 -2.47 4.91 9.91
CA SER A 129 -1.38 5.82 10.29
C SER A 129 -1.20 6.86 9.20
N GLU A 130 -1.21 8.13 9.59
CA GLU A 130 -1.04 9.26 8.68
C GLU A 130 0.42 9.74 8.70
N PHE A 131 0.96 9.99 7.51
CA PHE A 131 2.30 10.50 7.30
C PHE A 131 2.20 11.81 6.50
N ASN A 132 2.63 12.89 7.14
CA ASN A 132 2.65 14.23 6.58
C ASN A 132 4.04 14.57 6.04
N ASN A 133 4.10 15.39 4.98
CA ASN A 133 5.35 15.86 4.37
C ASN A 133 6.31 14.73 3.93
N VAL A 134 5.77 13.57 3.54
CA VAL A 134 6.57 12.46 2.98
C VAL A 134 7.27 12.90 1.70
N PHE A 135 6.63 13.80 0.98
CA PHE A 135 7.08 14.43 -0.23
C PHE A 135 7.10 15.93 0.04
N ASN A 136 8.13 16.64 -0.44
CA ASN A 136 8.28 18.11 -0.33
C ASN A 136 8.89 18.63 0.99
N VAL A 137 10.16 18.26 1.24
CA VAL A 137 11.03 18.91 2.22
C VAL A 137 12.04 19.81 1.51
#